data_AF-A0A2V2BEW7-F1
#
_entry.id   AF-A0A2V2BEW7-F1
#
_cell.length_a   1.000
_cell.length_b   1.000
_cell.length_c   1.000
_cell.angle_alpha   90.00
_cell.angle_beta   90.00
_cell.angle_gamma   90.00
#
_symmetry.space_group_name_H-M   'P 1'
#
loop_
_entity.id
_entity.type
_entity.pdbx_description
1 polymer ?
#
loop_
_entity_poly.entity_id
_entity_poly.type
_entity_poly.pdbx_seq_one_letter_code
_entity_poly.pdbx_strand_id
1 'polypeptide(L)'
;MMRRIARAPWELLKQTFGWLVLFEARNKVLLAPTALRLRRFEDAEAHRLAADLGEPPAALVATVIPTHRRPEALRAAVRSALDQTVTDQVVVVVDDGAGLPELPDDPRLFAVSLARNTATAGVVRNVGIRLTRSRYVAFLDDDNLWEPDHLEQALATLEAPEGPDAVYTALRRVLPDGTDRDVLSVSFDRRRAAHEAFLDTNAFVARRNRSLYFSRLRRTPEVLPREDWELIRRYGRRHEVRHLPRATVRYLVNPDSFWTAWESPAPRD
;
A
#
# COMPACT_ATOMS: atom_id res chain seq x y z
N MET A 1 31.39 30.01 -5.28
CA MET A 1 31.92 29.60 -3.96
C MET A 1 30.82 29.25 -2.94
N MET A 2 29.71 30.00 -2.85
CA MET A 2 28.57 29.72 -1.93
C MET A 2 27.87 28.36 -2.09
N ARG A 3 27.85 27.75 -3.29
CA ARG A 3 27.21 26.43 -3.51
C ARG A 3 27.96 25.24 -2.90
N ARG A 4 29.25 25.40 -2.54
CA ARG A 4 30.07 24.32 -1.96
C ARG A 4 29.89 24.20 -0.44
N ILE A 5 29.62 25.31 0.25
CA ILE A 5 29.52 25.39 1.71
C ILE A 5 28.19 24.80 2.22
N ALA A 6 27.10 24.90 1.44
CA ALA A 6 25.81 24.30 1.80
C ALA A 6 25.73 22.77 1.58
N ARG A 7 26.69 22.16 0.86
CA ARG A 7 26.67 20.72 0.55
C ARG A 7 27.13 19.86 1.73
N ALA A 8 28.17 20.27 2.45
CA ALA A 8 28.72 19.47 3.55
C ALA A 8 27.72 19.28 4.72
N PRO A 9 26.99 20.32 5.18
CA PRO A 9 25.95 20.14 6.19
C PRO A 9 24.79 19.25 5.72
N TRP A 10 24.41 19.36 4.44
CA TRP A 10 23.32 18.56 3.88
C TRP A 10 23.67 17.07 3.75
N GLU A 11 24.88 16.75 3.28
CA GLU A 11 25.34 15.37 3.21
C GLU A 11 25.51 14.75 4.61
N LEU A 12 26.00 15.53 5.58
CA LEU A 12 26.06 15.08 6.98
C LEU A 12 24.67 14.74 7.52
N LEU A 13 23.68 15.62 7.31
CA LEU A 13 22.30 15.34 7.73
C LEU A 13 21.74 14.06 7.08
N LYS A 14 22.00 13.83 5.79
CA LYS A 14 21.56 12.59 5.10
C LYS A 14 22.19 11.33 5.68
N GLN A 15 23.47 11.39 6.04
CA GLN A 15 24.16 10.28 6.68
C GLN A 15 23.65 10.04 8.10
N THR A 16 23.40 11.10 8.87
CA THR A 16 22.95 11.01 10.27
C THR A 16 21.50 10.53 10.39
N PHE A 17 20.58 11.08 9.59
CA PHE A 17 19.14 10.85 9.75
C PHE A 17 18.55 9.89 8.71
N GLY A 18 19.28 9.62 7.63
CA GLY A 18 18.78 8.90 6.46
C GLY A 18 18.22 9.84 5.40
N TRP A 19 18.69 9.69 4.17
CA TRP A 19 18.29 10.54 3.06
C TRP A 19 16.80 10.41 2.73
N LEU A 20 16.20 9.21 2.88
CA LEU A 20 14.77 8.99 2.68
C LEU A 20 13.93 9.76 3.71
N VAL A 21 14.42 9.88 4.95
CA VAL A 21 13.74 10.62 6.01
C VAL A 21 13.73 12.11 5.73
N LEU A 22 14.87 12.65 5.31
CA LEU A 22 14.97 14.07 4.97
C LEU A 22 14.16 14.41 3.72
N PHE A 23 14.14 13.52 2.72
CA PHE A 23 13.33 13.70 1.52
C PHE A 23 11.85 13.67 1.86
N GLU A 24 11.40 12.74 2.70
CA GLU A 24 10.02 12.69 3.18
C GLU A 24 9.62 13.96 3.95
N ALA A 25 10.49 14.45 4.84
CA ALA A 25 10.24 15.68 5.59
C ALA A 25 10.12 16.89 4.65
N ARG A 26 11.03 17.02 3.69
CA ARG A 26 10.98 18.06 2.65
C ARG A 26 9.69 17.97 1.83
N ASN A 27 9.32 16.78 1.37
CA ASN A 27 8.13 16.59 0.54
C ASN A 27 6.85 16.93 1.30
N LYS A 28 6.75 16.56 2.59
CA LYS A 28 5.61 16.93 3.45
C LYS A 28 5.43 18.44 3.56
N VAL A 29 6.51 19.21 3.59
CA VAL A 29 6.44 20.68 3.59
C VAL A 29 6.02 21.20 2.22
N LEU A 30 6.72 20.80 1.15
CA LEU A 30 6.49 21.32 -0.20
C LEU A 30 5.11 20.97 -0.76
N LEU A 31 4.57 19.80 -0.41
CA LEU A 31 3.32 19.27 -0.96
C LEU A 31 2.13 19.38 0.01
N ALA A 32 2.30 20.07 1.15
CA ALA A 32 1.26 20.22 2.16
C ALA A 32 -0.09 20.75 1.60
N PRO A 33 -0.12 21.79 0.73
CA PRO A 33 -1.39 22.30 0.21
C PRO A 33 -2.18 21.26 -0.59
N THR A 34 -1.49 20.44 -1.39
CA THR A 34 -2.13 19.35 -2.15
C THR A 34 -2.57 18.22 -1.22
N ALA A 35 -1.76 17.86 -0.24
CA ALA A 35 -2.12 16.85 0.77
C ALA A 35 -3.39 17.21 1.56
N LEU A 36 -3.56 18.48 1.91
CA LEU A 36 -4.75 18.98 2.61
C LEU A 36 -6.01 18.93 1.74
N ARG A 37 -5.90 19.27 0.44
CA ARG A 37 -7.01 19.14 -0.51
C ARG A 37 -7.42 17.69 -0.68
N LEU A 38 -6.44 16.79 -0.83
CA LEU A 38 -6.68 15.35 -0.93
C LEU A 38 -7.27 14.77 0.36
N ARG A 39 -6.89 15.29 1.54
CA ARG A 39 -7.52 14.89 2.81
C ARG A 39 -9.02 15.21 2.83
N ARG A 40 -9.39 16.43 2.43
CA ARG A 40 -10.82 16.83 2.37
C ARG A 40 -11.61 15.96 1.38
N PHE A 41 -11.00 15.65 0.24
CA PHE A 41 -11.59 14.75 -0.75
C PHE A 41 -11.76 13.32 -0.20
N GLU A 42 -10.71 12.76 0.41
CA GLU A 42 -10.75 11.45 1.08
C GLU A 42 -11.84 11.40 2.16
N ASP A 43 -11.98 12.47 2.95
CA ASP A 43 -13.01 12.58 3.99
C ASP A 43 -14.43 12.58 3.42
N ALA A 44 -14.66 13.32 2.33
CA ALA A 44 -15.94 13.36 1.64
C ALA A 44 -16.28 12.01 0.97
N GLU A 45 -15.33 11.41 0.24
CA GLU A 45 -15.55 10.14 -0.46
C GLU A 45 -15.82 8.99 0.50
N ALA A 46 -15.03 8.88 1.57
CA ALA A 46 -15.27 7.82 2.56
C ALA A 46 -16.61 8.00 3.27
N HIS A 47 -17.11 9.23 3.47
CA HIS A 47 -18.43 9.45 4.05
C HIS A 47 -19.55 9.06 3.08
N ARG A 48 -19.45 9.49 1.81
CA ARG A 48 -20.41 9.15 0.76
C ARG A 48 -20.49 7.64 0.57
N LEU A 49 -19.35 6.99 0.36
CA LEU A 49 -19.28 5.55 0.11
C LEU A 49 -19.69 4.70 1.32
N ALA A 50 -19.41 5.16 2.54
CA ALA A 50 -19.93 4.48 3.73
C ALA A 50 -21.45 4.58 3.84
N ALA A 51 -22.06 5.69 3.44
CA ALA A 51 -23.51 5.81 3.38
C ALA A 51 -24.12 4.88 2.32
N ASP A 52 -23.45 4.73 1.17
CA ASP A 52 -23.89 3.85 0.08
C ASP A 52 -23.77 2.35 0.47
N LEU A 53 -22.71 1.95 1.18
CA LEU A 53 -22.50 0.57 1.65
C LEU A 53 -23.38 0.18 2.84
N GLY A 54 -23.87 1.15 3.63
CA GLY A 54 -24.59 0.90 4.86
C GLY A 54 -23.66 0.49 6.01
N GLU A 55 -23.83 -0.72 6.55
CA GLU A 55 -22.95 -1.20 7.62
C GLU A 55 -21.57 -1.57 7.07
N PRO A 56 -20.46 -0.98 7.58
CA PRO A 56 -19.14 -1.29 7.07
C PRO A 56 -18.79 -2.77 7.28
N PRO A 57 -18.32 -3.50 6.25
CA PRO A 57 -17.92 -4.89 6.38
C PRO A 57 -16.86 -5.07 7.48
N ALA A 58 -17.02 -6.14 8.24
CA ALA A 58 -16.15 -6.50 9.35
C ALA A 58 -15.87 -8.00 9.34
N ALA A 59 -14.59 -8.33 9.49
CA ALA A 59 -14.06 -9.69 9.60
C ALA A 59 -12.78 -9.64 10.45
N LEU A 60 -12.09 -10.78 10.61
CA LEU A 60 -10.76 -10.78 11.24
C LEU A 60 -9.76 -9.90 10.45
N VAL A 61 -9.76 -9.99 9.12
CA VAL A 61 -8.88 -9.21 8.25
C VAL A 61 -9.62 -8.62 7.05
N ALA A 62 -9.22 -7.41 6.64
CA ALA A 62 -9.67 -6.81 5.38
C ALA A 62 -8.49 -6.61 4.43
N THR A 63 -8.62 -7.08 3.20
CA THR A 63 -7.64 -6.83 2.12
C THR A 63 -8.10 -5.62 1.32
N VAL A 64 -7.29 -4.57 1.28
CA VAL A 64 -7.59 -3.35 0.51
C VAL A 64 -6.82 -3.38 -0.81
N ILE A 65 -7.56 -3.30 -1.92
CA ILE A 65 -7.02 -3.32 -3.28
C ILE A 65 -7.33 -2.00 -4.00
N PRO A 66 -6.34 -1.09 -4.15
CA PRO A 66 -6.53 0.08 -5.00
C PRO A 66 -6.41 -0.34 -6.47
N THR A 67 -7.21 0.28 -7.33
CA THR A 67 -7.12 0.03 -8.77
C THR A 67 -7.43 1.28 -9.58
N HIS A 68 -6.95 1.29 -10.81
CA HIS A 68 -7.34 2.21 -11.85
C HIS A 68 -7.12 1.46 -13.16
N ARG A 69 -8.00 1.54 -14.16
CA ARG A 69 -7.80 1.03 -15.55
C ARG A 69 -6.95 -0.26 -15.76
N ARG A 70 -7.06 -1.27 -14.89
CA ARG A 70 -6.33 -2.56 -15.00
C ARG A 70 -7.29 -3.75 -14.79
N PRO A 71 -8.28 -3.94 -15.67
CA PRO A 71 -9.36 -4.89 -15.42
C PRO A 71 -8.88 -6.32 -15.25
N GLU A 72 -7.98 -6.81 -16.11
CA GLU A 72 -7.51 -8.20 -16.04
C GLU A 72 -6.61 -8.47 -14.84
N ALA A 73 -5.69 -7.55 -14.56
CA ALA A 73 -4.80 -7.66 -13.41
C ALA A 73 -5.62 -7.63 -12.11
N LEU A 74 -6.57 -6.68 -12.00
CA LEU A 74 -7.46 -6.57 -10.86
C LEU A 74 -8.25 -7.86 -10.61
N ARG A 75 -8.81 -8.48 -11.66
CA ARG A 75 -9.53 -9.75 -11.51
C ARG A 75 -8.63 -10.86 -10.96
N ALA A 76 -7.37 -10.90 -11.38
CA ALA A 76 -6.41 -11.88 -10.87
C ALA A 76 -6.04 -11.60 -9.40
N ALA A 77 -5.78 -10.33 -9.05
CA ALA A 77 -5.49 -9.92 -7.68
C ALA A 77 -6.66 -10.24 -6.73
N VAL A 78 -7.89 -9.87 -7.12
CA VAL A 78 -9.11 -10.16 -6.34
C VAL A 78 -9.30 -11.66 -6.13
N ARG A 79 -9.14 -12.49 -7.16
CA ARG A 79 -9.20 -13.95 -7.01
C ARG A 79 -8.16 -14.46 -6.02
N SER A 80 -6.90 -14.02 -6.14
CA SER A 80 -5.83 -14.44 -5.22
C SER A 80 -6.10 -14.06 -3.74
N ALA A 81 -6.80 -12.94 -3.51
CA ALA A 81 -7.23 -12.54 -2.17
C ALA A 81 -8.42 -13.38 -1.67
N LEU A 82 -9.41 -13.66 -2.52
CA LEU A 82 -10.58 -14.47 -2.16
C LEU A 82 -10.23 -15.94 -1.92
N ASP A 83 -9.20 -16.45 -2.60
CA ASP A 83 -8.72 -17.84 -2.53
C ASP A 83 -7.75 -18.11 -1.35
N GLN A 84 -7.56 -17.14 -0.45
CA GLN A 84 -6.76 -17.36 0.76
C GLN A 84 -7.40 -18.42 1.67
N THR A 85 -6.56 -19.19 2.39
CA THR A 85 -7.04 -20.21 3.35
C THR A 85 -7.82 -19.62 4.53
N VAL A 86 -7.61 -18.34 4.82
CA VAL A 86 -8.36 -17.59 5.84
C VAL A 86 -9.72 -17.17 5.27
N THR A 87 -10.80 -17.74 5.79
CA THR A 87 -12.17 -17.46 5.33
C THR A 87 -12.85 -16.30 6.06
N ASP A 88 -12.44 -16.00 7.30
CA ASP A 88 -12.87 -14.81 8.07
C ASP A 88 -12.16 -13.55 7.55
N GLN A 89 -12.47 -13.19 6.30
CA GLN A 89 -11.91 -12.04 5.62
C GLN A 89 -12.94 -11.32 4.75
N VAL A 90 -12.65 -10.07 4.44
CA VAL A 90 -13.33 -9.29 3.40
C VAL A 90 -12.30 -8.66 2.46
N VAL A 91 -12.66 -8.51 1.19
CA VAL A 91 -11.85 -7.82 0.18
C VAL A 91 -12.55 -6.52 -0.19
N VAL A 92 -11.84 -5.40 -0.06
CA VAL A 92 -12.33 -4.05 -0.36
C VAL A 92 -11.55 -3.50 -1.55
N VAL A 93 -12.18 -3.52 -2.72
CA VAL A 93 -11.64 -2.92 -3.95
C VAL A 93 -12.07 -1.46 -4.02
N VAL A 94 -11.12 -0.57 -4.28
CA VAL A 94 -11.39 0.87 -4.47
C VAL A 94 -10.79 1.31 -5.80
N ASP A 95 -11.65 1.64 -6.75
CA ASP A 95 -11.26 2.24 -8.03
C ASP A 95 -11.04 3.76 -7.90
N ASP A 96 -9.92 4.25 -8.42
CA ASP A 96 -9.56 5.68 -8.48
C ASP A 96 -10.29 6.39 -9.64
N GLY A 97 -11.62 6.24 -9.69
CA GLY A 97 -12.53 6.96 -10.58
C GLY A 97 -12.39 6.66 -12.08
N ALA A 98 -11.96 5.45 -12.46
CA ALA A 98 -12.01 4.98 -13.85
C ALA A 98 -13.23 4.10 -14.17
N GLY A 99 -13.97 3.67 -13.15
CA GLY A 99 -14.99 2.65 -13.24
C GLY A 99 -14.43 1.27 -12.93
N LEU A 100 -15.27 0.44 -12.32
CA LEU A 100 -14.94 -0.94 -11.99
C LEU A 100 -15.29 -1.87 -13.17
N PRO A 101 -14.44 -2.87 -13.46
CA PRO A 101 -14.84 -3.95 -14.36
C PRO A 101 -15.83 -4.89 -13.67
N GLU A 102 -16.33 -5.87 -14.42
CA GLU A 102 -16.99 -7.03 -13.83
C GLU A 102 -15.99 -7.80 -12.96
N LEU A 103 -16.36 -7.99 -11.69
CA LEU A 103 -15.60 -8.71 -10.66
C LEU A 103 -16.35 -9.98 -10.24
N PRO A 104 -15.68 -10.96 -9.59
CA PRO A 104 -16.33 -12.17 -9.10
C PRO A 104 -17.51 -11.86 -8.17
N ASP A 105 -18.60 -12.61 -8.31
CA ASP A 105 -19.74 -12.55 -7.38
C ASP A 105 -19.40 -13.37 -6.12
N ASP A 106 -18.90 -12.69 -5.09
CA ASP A 106 -18.53 -13.27 -3.79
C ASP A 106 -19.02 -12.36 -2.65
N PRO A 107 -19.72 -12.90 -1.63
CA PRO A 107 -20.26 -12.10 -0.52
C PRO A 107 -19.19 -11.41 0.34
N ARG A 108 -17.92 -11.81 0.22
CA ARG A 108 -16.78 -11.19 0.91
C ARG A 108 -16.19 -10.00 0.14
N LEU A 109 -16.61 -9.79 -1.12
CA LEU A 109 -16.08 -8.75 -1.99
C LEU A 109 -16.95 -7.49 -1.95
N PHE A 110 -16.32 -6.36 -1.63
CA PHE A 110 -16.93 -5.03 -1.65
C PHE A 110 -16.12 -4.17 -2.60
N ALA A 111 -16.77 -3.64 -3.65
CA ALA A 111 -16.11 -2.82 -4.65
C ALA A 111 -16.79 -1.45 -4.76
N VAL A 112 -15.99 -0.40 -4.72
CA VAL A 112 -16.45 0.98 -4.82
C VAL A 112 -15.58 1.79 -5.78
N SER A 113 -16.13 2.86 -6.34
CA SER A 113 -15.40 3.80 -7.19
C SER A 113 -15.44 5.20 -6.59
N LEU A 114 -14.29 5.87 -6.57
CA LEU A 114 -14.17 7.26 -6.18
C LEU A 114 -14.82 8.16 -7.24
N ALA A 115 -15.34 9.32 -6.83
CA ALA A 115 -15.99 10.26 -7.74
C ALA A 115 -15.07 10.83 -8.84
N ARG A 116 -13.75 10.72 -8.68
CA ARG A 116 -12.74 11.12 -9.67
C ARG A 116 -11.38 10.50 -9.35
N ASN A 117 -10.52 10.45 -10.37
CA ASN A 117 -9.12 10.07 -10.24
C ASN A 117 -8.34 11.07 -9.35
N THR A 118 -7.70 10.54 -8.32
CA THR A 118 -6.84 11.28 -7.38
C THR A 118 -5.37 11.24 -7.75
N ALA A 119 -4.98 10.31 -8.61
CA ALA A 119 -3.60 9.98 -8.97
C ALA A 119 -2.71 9.78 -7.73
N THR A 120 -3.31 9.34 -6.63
CA THR A 120 -2.67 9.22 -5.31
C THR A 120 -3.14 7.93 -4.64
N ALA A 121 -2.45 6.83 -4.90
CA ALA A 121 -2.80 5.50 -4.39
C ALA A 121 -3.01 5.47 -2.86
N GLY A 122 -2.27 6.29 -2.10
CA GLY A 122 -2.48 6.44 -0.66
C GLY A 122 -3.88 6.92 -0.26
N VAL A 123 -4.50 7.81 -1.05
CA VAL A 123 -5.88 8.25 -0.81
C VAL A 123 -6.87 7.11 -1.07
N VAL A 124 -6.68 6.38 -2.17
CA VAL A 124 -7.50 5.23 -2.56
C VAL A 124 -7.46 4.14 -1.47
N ARG A 125 -6.26 3.77 -1.01
CA ARG A 125 -6.08 2.82 0.10
C ARG A 125 -6.67 3.33 1.42
N ASN A 126 -6.55 4.63 1.72
CA ASN A 126 -7.15 5.22 2.93
C ASN A 126 -8.68 5.15 2.92
N VAL A 127 -9.32 5.35 1.76
CA VAL A 127 -10.76 5.13 1.62
C VAL A 127 -11.08 3.67 1.92
N GLY A 128 -10.37 2.71 1.32
CA GLY A 128 -10.57 1.28 1.60
C GLY A 128 -10.41 0.91 3.08
N ILE A 129 -9.38 1.43 3.76
CA ILE A 129 -9.19 1.24 5.21
C ILE A 129 -10.43 1.74 6.00
N ARG A 130 -11.02 2.85 5.58
CA ARG A 130 -12.15 3.48 6.28
C ARG A 130 -13.50 2.83 6.01
N LEU A 131 -13.63 2.09 4.90
CA LEU A 131 -14.86 1.40 4.52
C LEU A 131 -15.01 0.02 5.18
N THR A 132 -14.04 -0.41 5.98
CA THR A 132 -14.11 -1.65 6.75
C THR A 132 -13.84 -1.40 8.23
N ARG A 133 -14.35 -2.28 9.09
CA ARG A 133 -14.09 -2.32 10.54
C ARG A 133 -13.21 -3.50 10.97
N SER A 134 -12.66 -4.27 10.03
CA SER A 134 -11.86 -5.46 10.35
C SER A 134 -10.67 -5.15 11.26
N ARG A 135 -10.35 -6.12 12.14
CA ARG A 135 -9.30 -5.99 13.16
C ARG A 135 -7.91 -5.83 12.55
N TYR A 136 -7.64 -6.58 11.49
CA TYR A 136 -6.43 -6.48 10.69
C TYR A 136 -6.73 -5.88 9.32
N VAL A 137 -5.74 -5.21 8.75
CA VAL A 137 -5.79 -4.73 7.37
C VAL A 137 -4.53 -5.17 6.64
N ALA A 138 -4.72 -5.72 5.45
CA ALA A 138 -3.70 -6.11 4.50
C ALA A 138 -3.88 -5.30 3.20
N PHE A 139 -2.84 -5.23 2.37
CA PHE A 139 -2.87 -4.46 1.13
C PHE A 139 -2.39 -5.33 -0.01
N LEU A 140 -3.06 -5.25 -1.15
CA LEU A 140 -2.67 -5.94 -2.36
C LEU A 140 -2.89 -5.00 -3.54
N ASP A 141 -1.84 -4.76 -4.32
CA ASP A 141 -1.94 -3.97 -5.54
C ASP A 141 -2.58 -4.81 -6.64
N ASP A 142 -3.28 -4.13 -7.56
CA ASP A 142 -4.06 -4.77 -8.60
C ASP A 142 -3.24 -5.54 -9.65
N ASP A 143 -1.91 -5.46 -9.62
CA ASP A 143 -0.98 -6.18 -10.50
C ASP A 143 -0.11 -7.21 -9.79
N ASN A 144 -0.36 -7.46 -8.50
CA ASN A 144 0.33 -8.47 -7.69
C ASN A 144 -0.59 -9.62 -7.31
N LEU A 145 0.00 -10.74 -6.90
CA LEU A 145 -0.73 -11.93 -6.45
C LEU A 145 -0.21 -12.41 -5.11
N TRP A 146 -1.09 -12.98 -4.30
CA TRP A 146 -0.72 -13.71 -3.09
C TRP A 146 -0.67 -15.22 -3.32
N GLU A 147 0.23 -15.87 -2.60
CA GLU A 147 0.15 -17.31 -2.38
C GLU A 147 -1.05 -17.62 -1.46
N PRO A 148 -1.72 -18.79 -1.58
CA PRO A 148 -2.97 -19.08 -0.85
C PRO A 148 -2.88 -18.97 0.67
N ASP A 149 -1.68 -19.06 1.25
CA ASP A 149 -1.45 -19.02 2.69
C ASP A 149 -0.91 -17.68 3.21
N HIS A 150 -0.84 -16.62 2.39
CA HIS A 150 -0.29 -15.32 2.79
C HIS A 150 -0.92 -14.78 4.10
N LEU A 151 -2.26 -14.73 4.15
CA LEU A 151 -2.98 -14.23 5.32
C LEU A 151 -2.86 -15.16 6.53
N GLU A 152 -2.85 -16.48 6.32
CA GLU A 152 -2.69 -17.46 7.40
C GLU A 152 -1.34 -17.28 8.11
N GLN A 153 -0.26 -17.16 7.33
CA GLN A 153 1.08 -16.96 7.86
C GLN A 153 1.22 -15.64 8.62
N ALA A 154 0.63 -14.58 8.08
CA ALA A 154 0.60 -13.28 8.73
C ALA A 154 -0.18 -13.32 10.05
N LEU A 155 -1.42 -13.82 10.03
CA LEU A 155 -2.31 -13.84 11.19
C LEU A 155 -1.84 -14.78 12.29
N ALA A 156 -1.26 -15.94 11.95
CA ALA A 156 -0.68 -16.86 12.94
C ALA A 156 0.41 -16.16 13.78
N THR A 157 1.18 -15.26 13.18
CA THR A 157 2.20 -14.47 13.89
C THR A 157 1.56 -13.32 14.69
N LEU A 158 0.57 -12.62 14.12
CA LEU A 158 -0.09 -11.47 14.75
C LEU A 158 -0.96 -11.84 15.96
N GLU A 159 -1.61 -13.00 15.94
CA GLU A 159 -2.47 -13.50 17.03
C GLU A 159 -1.72 -14.33 18.09
N ALA A 160 -0.41 -14.56 17.93
CA ALA A 160 0.39 -15.19 18.97
C ALA A 160 0.36 -14.37 20.27
N PRO A 161 0.52 -14.99 21.47
CA PRO A 161 0.48 -14.27 22.75
C PRO A 161 1.42 -13.06 22.84
N GLU A 162 2.58 -13.13 22.18
CA GLU A 162 3.56 -12.05 22.02
C GLU A 162 3.68 -11.62 20.55
N GLY A 163 2.54 -11.62 19.86
CA GLY A 163 2.41 -11.21 18.47
C GLY A 163 2.69 -9.71 18.32
N PRO A 164 3.35 -9.30 17.22
CA PRO A 164 3.65 -7.90 16.95
C PRO A 164 2.38 -7.14 16.56
N ASP A 165 2.49 -5.83 16.36
CA ASP A 165 1.40 -5.01 15.85
C ASP A 165 1.24 -5.09 14.33
N ALA A 166 2.29 -5.50 13.63
CA ALA A 166 2.28 -5.76 12.19
C ALA A 166 3.33 -6.79 11.80
N VAL A 167 3.08 -7.46 10.69
CA VAL A 167 4.02 -8.35 10.03
C VAL A 167 4.23 -7.90 8.61
N TYR A 168 5.41 -8.19 8.08
CA TYR A 168 5.62 -8.19 6.64
C TYR A 168 6.35 -9.45 6.22
N THR A 169 5.88 -10.06 5.15
CA THR A 169 6.44 -11.29 4.60
C THR A 169 7.56 -10.97 3.60
N ALA A 170 8.31 -11.99 3.19
CA ALA A 170 9.16 -11.86 2.01
C ALA A 170 8.28 -11.81 0.75
N LEU A 171 8.83 -11.27 -0.34
CA LEU A 171 8.16 -11.21 -1.63
C LEU A 171 9.07 -11.77 -2.72
N ARG A 172 8.47 -12.54 -3.63
CA ARG A 172 9.11 -13.07 -4.84
C ARG A 172 8.87 -12.08 -5.96
N ARG A 173 9.93 -11.49 -6.50
CA ARG A 173 9.85 -10.55 -7.62
C ARG A 173 9.88 -11.33 -8.92
N VAL A 174 8.88 -11.12 -9.77
CA VAL A 174 8.65 -11.85 -11.01
C VAL A 174 8.68 -10.86 -12.18
N LEU A 175 9.30 -11.23 -13.28
CA LEU A 175 9.33 -10.44 -14.52
C LEU A 175 8.03 -10.64 -15.34
N PRO A 176 7.73 -9.76 -16.32
CA PRO A 176 6.52 -9.90 -17.15
C PRO A 176 6.41 -11.22 -17.93
N ASP A 177 7.52 -11.89 -18.19
CA ASP A 177 7.56 -13.22 -18.83
C ASP A 177 7.28 -14.38 -17.85
N GLY A 178 7.03 -14.07 -16.58
CA GLY A 178 6.75 -15.04 -15.52
C GLY A 178 7.98 -15.60 -14.84
N THR A 179 9.20 -15.20 -15.23
CA THR A 179 10.44 -15.69 -14.61
C THR A 179 10.71 -15.01 -13.26
N ASP A 180 11.23 -15.78 -12.30
CA ASP A 180 11.64 -15.25 -11.00
C ASP A 180 12.90 -14.39 -11.16
N ARG A 181 12.83 -13.14 -10.71
CA ARG A 181 13.98 -12.24 -10.62
C ARG A 181 14.82 -12.55 -9.38
N ASP A 182 14.19 -12.52 -8.21
CA ASP A 182 14.78 -12.82 -6.91
C ASP A 182 13.71 -12.83 -5.80
N VAL A 183 14.14 -13.04 -4.56
CA VAL A 183 13.30 -12.93 -3.35
C VAL A 183 13.81 -11.78 -2.50
N LEU A 184 12.96 -10.79 -2.24
CA LEU A 184 13.22 -9.73 -1.29
C LEU A 184 12.79 -10.19 0.11
N SER A 185 13.77 -10.53 0.93
CA SER A 185 13.61 -11.02 2.30
C SER A 185 14.65 -10.34 3.18
N VAL A 186 14.26 -9.24 3.84
CA VAL A 186 15.16 -8.38 4.61
C VAL A 186 14.49 -8.04 5.91
N SER A 187 15.09 -8.35 7.07
CA SER A 187 14.55 -8.03 8.40
C SER A 187 14.33 -6.53 8.65
N PHE A 188 13.32 -6.18 9.45
CA PHE A 188 12.89 -4.81 9.61
C PHE A 188 13.85 -4.09 10.54
N ASP A 189 14.62 -3.19 9.95
CA ASP A 189 15.47 -2.28 10.68
C ASP A 189 15.11 -0.85 10.28
N ARG A 190 14.69 -0.05 11.27
CA ARG A 190 14.26 1.34 11.05
C ARG A 190 15.39 2.28 10.64
N ARG A 191 16.63 1.98 11.06
CA ARG A 191 17.84 2.73 10.66
C ARG A 191 18.18 2.37 9.23
N ARG A 192 18.20 1.09 8.87
CA ARG A 192 18.39 0.64 7.48
C ARG A 192 17.33 1.22 6.55
N ALA A 193 16.06 1.16 6.96
CA ALA A 193 14.96 1.78 6.22
C ALA A 193 15.16 3.29 6.07
N ALA A 194 15.94 3.98 6.89
CA ALA A 194 16.22 5.40 6.67
C ALA A 194 17.06 5.66 5.40
N HIS A 195 17.73 4.64 4.86
CA HIS A 195 18.63 4.72 3.72
C HIS A 195 18.25 3.79 2.55
N GLU A 196 17.48 2.73 2.80
CA GLU A 196 17.11 1.73 1.80
C GLU A 196 15.58 1.57 1.69
N ALA A 197 15.10 1.38 0.46
CA ALA A 197 13.68 1.14 0.16
C ALA A 197 13.49 -0.35 -0.16
N PHE A 198 13.16 -1.14 0.85
CA PHE A 198 12.91 -2.59 0.74
C PHE A 198 11.53 -2.99 1.32
N LEU A 199 10.73 -2.00 1.72
CA LEU A 199 9.43 -2.19 2.35
C LEU A 199 8.34 -2.06 1.30
N ASP A 200 7.40 -3.00 1.31
CA ASP A 200 6.33 -3.10 0.32
C ASP A 200 5.03 -3.49 1.02
N THR A 201 3.93 -2.81 0.68
CA THR A 201 2.64 -3.05 1.34
C THR A 201 1.95 -4.31 0.89
N ASN A 202 2.28 -4.85 -0.29
CA ASN A 202 1.75 -6.13 -0.78
C ASN A 202 2.09 -7.28 0.17
N ALA A 203 3.15 -7.13 0.97
CA ALA A 203 3.56 -8.11 1.96
C ALA A 203 3.14 -7.75 3.40
N PHE A 204 2.47 -6.61 3.62
CA PHE A 204 2.27 -6.02 4.93
C PHE A 204 0.85 -6.23 5.46
N VAL A 205 0.75 -6.84 6.65
CA VAL A 205 -0.52 -7.01 7.38
C VAL A 205 -0.38 -6.38 8.76
N ALA A 206 -1.29 -5.50 9.13
CA ALA A 206 -1.18 -4.70 10.35
C ALA A 206 -2.47 -4.67 11.16
N ARG A 207 -2.33 -4.60 12.48
CA ARG A 207 -3.41 -4.31 13.41
C ARG A 207 -3.98 -2.92 13.12
N ARG A 208 -5.29 -2.83 12.97
CA ARG A 208 -5.98 -1.55 12.80
C ARG A 208 -5.74 -0.66 14.01
N ASN A 209 -5.22 0.53 13.75
CA ASN A 209 -5.15 1.63 14.72
C ASN A 209 -5.01 2.98 13.98
N ARG A 210 -5.04 4.09 14.71
CA ARG A 210 -4.93 5.46 14.16
C ARG A 210 -3.65 5.74 13.35
N SER A 211 -2.64 4.89 13.45
CA SER A 211 -1.37 5.02 12.73
C SER A 211 -1.38 4.31 11.38
N LEU A 212 -2.39 3.47 11.10
CA LEU A 212 -2.52 2.75 9.84
C LEU A 212 -3.24 3.61 8.80
N TYR A 213 -2.47 4.41 8.07
CA TYR A 213 -2.94 5.25 6.97
C TYR A 213 -1.79 5.58 6.01
N PHE A 214 -2.06 5.77 4.73
CA PHE A 214 -1.06 6.20 3.78
C PHE A 214 -0.93 7.72 3.75
N SER A 215 0.30 8.20 3.54
CA SER A 215 0.54 9.61 3.22
C SER A 215 -0.28 10.04 2.00
N ARG A 216 -0.84 11.26 2.06
CA ARG A 216 -1.65 11.86 0.98
C ARG A 216 -0.80 12.62 -0.02
N LEU A 217 0.46 12.25 -0.11
CA LEU A 217 1.40 12.83 -1.07
C LEU A 217 1.33 12.02 -2.35
N ARG A 218 1.11 12.72 -3.46
CA ARG A 218 1.24 12.14 -4.79
C ARG A 218 2.70 11.72 -5.01
N ARG A 219 2.93 10.42 -5.22
CA ARG A 219 4.27 9.84 -5.41
C ARG A 219 4.55 9.67 -6.91
N THR A 220 5.15 10.69 -7.53
CA THR A 220 5.72 10.54 -8.89
C THR A 220 7.05 9.78 -8.82
N PRO A 221 7.64 9.31 -9.94
CA PRO A 221 8.95 8.66 -9.94
C PRO A 221 10.02 9.45 -9.18
N GLU A 222 9.97 10.78 -9.20
CA GLU A 222 10.91 11.71 -8.55
C GLU A 222 10.61 11.95 -7.07
N VAL A 223 9.40 11.64 -6.60
CA VAL A 223 8.97 11.85 -5.22
C VAL A 223 9.26 10.59 -4.40
N LEU A 224 10.49 10.49 -3.94
CA LEU A 224 10.94 9.49 -2.96
C LEU A 224 10.84 10.03 -1.53
N PRO A 225 10.65 9.17 -0.51
CA PRO A 225 10.41 7.72 -0.58
C PRO A 225 9.04 7.36 -1.17
N ARG A 226 8.82 6.07 -1.49
CA ARG A 226 7.50 5.54 -1.89
C ARG A 226 6.53 5.51 -0.70
N GLU A 227 5.24 5.40 -0.97
CA GLU A 227 4.20 5.43 0.05
C GLU A 227 4.26 4.24 1.02
N ASP A 228 4.68 3.07 0.56
CA ASP A 228 4.78 1.84 1.36
C ASP A 228 5.84 2.00 2.44
N TRP A 229 6.99 2.52 2.03
CA TRP A 229 8.06 2.92 2.94
C TRP A 229 7.57 3.92 3.99
N GLU A 230 6.82 4.95 3.57
CA GLU A 230 6.35 5.99 4.49
C GLU A 230 5.43 5.41 5.54
N LEU A 231 4.46 4.59 5.11
CA LEU A 231 3.52 3.93 6.00
C LEU A 231 4.26 3.02 6.99
N ILE A 232 5.02 2.04 6.48
CA ILE A 232 5.58 0.97 7.32
C ILE A 232 6.61 1.55 8.28
N ARG A 233 7.48 2.47 7.81
CA ARG A 233 8.47 3.11 8.69
C ARG A 233 7.81 4.02 9.71
N ARG A 234 6.76 4.77 9.34
CA ARG A 234 6.01 5.63 10.28
C ARG A 234 5.26 4.80 11.31
N TYR A 235 4.64 3.70 10.89
CA TYR A 235 3.93 2.75 11.75
C TYR A 235 4.90 2.15 12.78
N GLY A 236 6.04 1.63 12.33
CA GLY A 236 7.10 1.09 13.19
C GLY A 236 7.76 2.08 14.15
N ARG A 237 7.40 3.38 14.12
CA ARG A 237 7.83 4.34 15.15
C ARG A 237 7.26 4.05 16.53
N ARG A 238 6.07 3.45 16.58
CA ARG A 238 5.28 3.27 17.81
C ARG A 238 4.74 1.85 17.98
N HIS A 239 5.06 0.96 17.05
CA HIS A 239 4.46 -0.37 16.94
C HIS A 239 5.55 -1.36 16.56
N GLU A 240 5.43 -2.59 17.04
CA GLU A 240 6.34 -3.67 16.64
C GLU A 240 5.99 -4.15 15.22
N VAL A 241 7.02 -4.23 14.36
CA VAL A 241 6.89 -4.77 13.00
C VAL A 241 7.84 -5.94 12.87
N ARG A 242 7.32 -7.14 12.58
CA ARG A 242 8.12 -8.36 12.48
C ARG A 242 8.23 -8.84 11.03
N HIS A 243 9.42 -9.29 10.65
CA HIS A 243 9.67 -9.91 9.36
C HIS A 243 9.35 -11.40 9.41
N LEU A 244 8.66 -11.89 8.40
CA LEU A 244 8.50 -13.32 8.14
C LEU A 244 9.28 -13.68 6.88
N PRO A 245 10.38 -14.45 6.97
CA PRO A 245 11.23 -14.79 5.82
C PRO A 245 10.59 -15.87 4.92
N ARG A 246 9.28 -15.81 4.71
CA ARG A 246 8.48 -16.68 3.85
C ARG A 246 7.94 -15.86 2.70
N ALA A 247 8.25 -16.27 1.46
CA ALA A 247 7.83 -15.55 0.27
C ALA A 247 6.40 -15.96 -0.11
N THR A 248 5.42 -15.16 0.31
CA THR A 248 3.98 -15.41 0.08
C THR A 248 3.33 -14.40 -0.85
N VAL A 249 4.13 -13.55 -1.49
CA VAL A 249 3.69 -12.53 -2.44
C VAL A 249 4.46 -12.69 -3.74
N ARG A 250 3.75 -12.68 -4.87
CA ARG A 250 4.32 -12.60 -6.21
C ARG A 250 4.19 -11.15 -6.68
N TYR A 251 5.32 -10.44 -6.65
CA TYR A 251 5.43 -9.04 -7.01
C TYR A 251 5.83 -8.90 -8.48
N LEU A 252 5.00 -8.28 -9.31
CA LEU A 252 5.32 -8.03 -10.71
C LEU A 252 6.29 -6.85 -10.84
N VAL A 253 7.49 -7.13 -11.34
CA VAL A 253 8.47 -6.10 -11.69
C VAL A 253 8.13 -5.54 -13.07
N ASN A 254 7.26 -4.53 -13.09
CA ASN A 254 6.92 -3.81 -14.31
C ASN A 254 7.61 -2.43 -14.32
N PRO A 255 8.45 -2.10 -15.32
CA PRO A 255 9.05 -0.77 -15.44
C PRO A 255 8.02 0.36 -15.61
N ASP A 256 6.82 0.05 -16.10
CA ASP A 256 5.71 0.99 -16.30
C ASP A 256 4.72 1.01 -15.11
N SER A 257 5.04 0.35 -13.99
CA SER A 257 4.16 0.22 -12.81
C SER A 257 3.79 1.55 -12.13
N PHE A 258 4.42 2.68 -12.48
CA PHE A 258 4.18 3.94 -11.80
C PHE A 258 2.79 4.53 -12.07
N TRP A 259 2.15 4.99 -11.00
CA TRP A 259 0.90 5.77 -11.00
C TRP A 259 0.97 7.09 -11.82
N THR A 260 2.11 7.43 -12.43
CA THR A 260 2.27 8.61 -13.30
C THR A 260 1.92 8.39 -14.77
N ALA A 261 1.93 7.16 -15.29
CA ALA A 261 1.59 6.89 -16.70
C ALA A 261 0.07 6.99 -16.99
N TRP A 262 -0.74 7.21 -15.96
CA TRP A 262 -2.20 7.09 -15.98
C TRP A 262 -2.93 8.39 -16.33
N GLU A 263 -2.18 9.48 -16.53
CA GLU A 263 -2.69 10.73 -17.10
C GLU A 263 -2.71 10.73 -18.64
N SER A 264 -2.06 9.75 -19.29
CA SER A 264 -2.05 9.66 -20.74
C SER A 264 -3.45 9.31 -21.27
N PRO A 265 -3.96 10.00 -22.30
CA PRO A 265 -5.14 9.53 -23.01
C PRO A 265 -4.86 8.11 -23.54
N ALA A 266 -5.90 7.28 -23.62
CA ALA A 266 -5.80 5.95 -24.20
C ALA A 266 -5.02 6.00 -25.54
N PRO A 267 -4.20 4.99 -25.87
CA PRO A 267 -3.61 4.91 -27.19
C PRO A 267 -4.75 5.05 -28.20
N ARG A 268 -4.62 6.00 -29.13
CA ARG A 268 -5.53 6.07 -30.27
C ARG A 268 -5.23 4.83 -31.09
N ASP A 269 -6.24 3.98 -31.25
CA ASP A 269 -6.23 2.84 -32.18
C ASP A 269 -5.73 3.27 -33.58
#